data_AF-A0A060CL66-F1
#
_entry.id   AF-A0A060CL66-F1
#
_cell.length_a   1.000
_cell.length_b   1.000
_cell.length_c   1.000
_cell.angle_alpha   90.00
_cell.angle_beta   90.00
_cell.angle_gamma   90.00
#
_symmetry.space_group_name_H-M   'P 1'
#
loop_
_entity.id
_entity.type
_entity.pdbx_description
1 polymer ?
#
loop_
_entity_poly.entity_id
_entity_poly.type
_entity_poly.pdbx_seq_one_letter_code
_entity_poly.pdbx_strand_id
1 'polypeptide(L)'
;KIMSLDEKSRWIWTDDWTSQDKHDPRLVYFRKKVKLQDPQFGELKISADSRYKLFINNQLVEVGPRKGDHQVWYLDKVNIQKYICPGENIFAVAVLRYPLEQEKGNYSVFRTE
;
A
#
# COMPACT_ATOMS: atom_id res chain seq x y z
N LYS A 1 7.15 1.45 -13.55
CA LYS A 1 7.39 0.47 -14.66
C LYS A 1 6.99 -0.93 -14.18
N ILE A 2 6.34 -1.74 -15.02
CA ILE A 2 5.43 -2.84 -14.64
C ILE A 2 6.17 -4.14 -14.25
N MET A 3 5.83 -4.70 -13.09
CA MET A 3 5.72 -6.15 -12.89
C MET A 3 4.52 -6.41 -11.95
N SER A 4 3.48 -7.07 -12.48
CA SER A 4 2.34 -7.60 -11.71
C SER A 4 2.36 -9.12 -11.84
N LEU A 5 2.09 -9.82 -10.74
CA LEU A 5 1.91 -11.27 -10.69
C LEU A 5 0.44 -11.68 -10.42
N ASP A 6 -0.52 -10.81 -10.74
CA ASP A 6 -1.95 -11.17 -10.90
C ASP A 6 -2.69 -10.12 -11.77
N GLU A 7 -3.47 -10.57 -12.76
CA GLU A 7 -4.09 -9.75 -13.83
C GLU A 7 -5.17 -8.74 -13.36
N LYS A 8 -5.61 -8.78 -12.09
CA LYS A 8 -6.76 -8.00 -11.60
C LYS A 8 -6.42 -6.80 -10.71
N SER A 9 -5.15 -6.60 -10.37
CA SER A 9 -4.72 -5.53 -9.47
C SER A 9 -4.25 -4.31 -10.27
N ARG A 10 -4.70 -3.10 -9.89
CA ARG A 10 -4.24 -1.83 -10.49
C ARG A 10 -3.65 -0.92 -9.42
N TRP A 11 -2.64 -0.15 -9.78
CA TRP A 11 -2.22 0.99 -8.98
C TRP A 11 -3.38 2.00 -8.92
N ILE A 12 -3.64 2.50 -7.71
CA ILE A 12 -4.63 3.54 -7.46
C ILE A 12 -3.93 4.70 -6.78
N TRP A 13 -4.39 5.91 -7.08
CA TRP A 13 -3.98 7.12 -6.41
C TRP A 13 -5.14 8.11 -6.39
N THR A 14 -4.94 9.28 -5.81
CA THR A 14 -5.97 10.33 -5.79
C THR A 14 -5.94 11.14 -7.09
N ASP A 15 -7.11 11.56 -7.56
CA ASP A 15 -7.24 12.31 -8.82
C ASP A 15 -6.76 13.77 -8.72
N ASP A 16 -6.53 14.26 -7.51
CA ASP A 16 -6.03 15.60 -7.21
C ASP A 16 -4.49 15.69 -7.17
N TRP A 17 -3.81 14.70 -7.76
CA TRP A 17 -2.35 14.70 -7.85
C TRP A 17 -1.87 15.71 -8.90
N THR A 18 -0.99 16.60 -8.49
CA THR A 18 -0.38 17.63 -9.35
C THR A 18 1.14 17.51 -9.39
N SER A 19 1.77 18.23 -10.30
CA SER A 19 3.24 18.32 -10.35
C SER A 19 3.86 18.91 -9.08
N GLN A 20 3.13 19.77 -8.35
CA GLN A 20 3.63 20.39 -7.12
C GLN A 20 3.77 19.35 -5.99
N ASP A 21 2.90 18.35 -5.95
CA ASP A 21 2.97 17.26 -4.96
C ASP A 21 4.23 16.39 -5.08
N LYS A 22 5.02 16.53 -6.14
CA LYS A 22 6.31 15.84 -6.29
C LYS A 22 7.37 16.30 -5.28
N HIS A 23 7.18 17.46 -4.67
CA HIS A 23 8.19 18.13 -3.86
C HIS A 23 7.99 17.99 -2.35
N ASP A 24 6.80 17.56 -1.91
CA ASP A 24 6.43 17.44 -0.49
C ASP A 24 5.95 16.02 -0.15
N PRO A 25 6.17 15.55 1.10
CA PRO A 25 5.63 14.27 1.54
C PRO A 25 4.10 14.34 1.64
N ARG A 26 3.42 13.31 1.14
CA ARG A 26 1.95 13.24 1.16
C ARG A 26 1.47 11.95 1.81
N LEU A 27 0.57 12.09 2.78
CA LEU A 27 -0.11 10.99 3.44
C LEU A 27 -1.54 10.88 2.91
N VAL A 28 -1.87 9.72 2.33
CA VAL A 28 -3.17 9.44 1.72
C VAL A 28 -3.79 8.21 2.36
N TYR A 29 -5.12 8.23 2.54
CA TYR A 29 -5.86 7.13 3.13
C TYR A 29 -6.79 6.49 2.09
N PHE A 30 -6.66 5.19 1.91
CA PHE A 30 -7.56 4.38 1.10
C PHE A 30 -8.41 3.49 2.00
N ARG A 31 -9.68 3.31 1.67
CA ARG A 31 -10.60 2.45 2.41
C ARG A 31 -11.49 1.66 1.48
N LYS A 32 -11.67 0.37 1.77
CA LYS A 32 -12.58 -0.51 1.04
C LYS A 32 -13.34 -1.41 2.01
N LYS A 33 -14.64 -1.54 1.79
CA LYS A 33 -15.50 -2.54 2.46
C LYS A 33 -15.54 -3.81 1.61
N VAL A 34 -15.42 -4.96 2.26
CA VAL A 34 -15.47 -6.28 1.62
C VAL A 34 -16.37 -7.17 2.44
N LYS A 35 -17.36 -7.81 1.80
CA LYS A 35 -18.22 -8.80 2.47
C LYS A 35 -17.69 -10.21 2.19
N LEU A 36 -17.37 -10.95 3.24
CA LEU A 36 -16.87 -12.32 3.20
C LEU A 36 -17.91 -13.26 3.81
N GLN A 37 -18.12 -14.45 3.25
CA GLN A 37 -19.10 -15.40 3.78
C GLN A 37 -18.50 -16.28 4.88
N ASP A 38 -17.42 -17.00 4.57
CA ASP A 38 -16.70 -17.85 5.51
C ASP A 38 -15.21 -17.86 5.17
N PRO A 39 -14.45 -16.82 5.60
CA PRO A 39 -13.05 -16.72 5.23
C PRO A 39 -12.20 -17.71 6.03
N GLN A 40 -11.80 -18.82 5.39
CA GLN A 40 -10.93 -19.86 6.00
C GLN A 40 -9.44 -19.66 5.74
N PHE A 41 -9.09 -18.99 4.63
CA PHE A 41 -7.73 -18.58 4.30
C PHE A 41 -7.72 -17.16 3.76
N GLY A 42 -6.70 -16.39 4.14
CA GLY A 42 -6.53 -15.01 3.69
C GLY A 42 -5.06 -14.67 3.50
N GLU A 43 -4.64 -14.50 2.25
CA GLU A 43 -3.39 -13.83 1.87
C GLU A 43 -3.74 -12.54 1.13
N LEU A 44 -3.14 -11.43 1.55
CA LEU A 44 -3.20 -10.16 0.84
C LEU A 44 -1.84 -9.85 0.24
N LYS A 45 -1.81 -9.57 -1.06
CA LYS A 45 -0.64 -9.02 -1.74
C LYS A 45 -0.76 -7.50 -1.75
N ILE A 46 0.22 -6.79 -1.21
CA ILE A 46 0.20 -5.32 -1.12
C ILE A 46 1.58 -4.73 -1.36
N SER A 47 1.60 -3.60 -2.06
CA SER A 47 2.77 -2.75 -2.20
C SER A 47 2.32 -1.29 -2.19
N ALA A 48 3.25 -0.37 -1.97
CA ALA A 48 2.98 1.05 -2.05
C ALA A 48 4.24 1.83 -2.44
N ASP A 49 3.98 3.03 -2.93
CA ASP A 49 4.98 3.99 -3.37
C ASP A 49 4.79 5.24 -2.47
N SER A 50 5.37 5.37 -1.27
CA SER A 50 6.61 4.72 -0.81
C SER A 50 6.43 3.70 0.29
N ARG A 51 5.53 4.00 1.23
CA ARG A 51 5.34 3.22 2.45
C ARG A 51 3.85 3.12 2.72
N TYR A 52 3.42 2.02 3.29
CA TYR A 52 2.05 1.83 3.74
C TYR A 52 1.99 1.34 5.18
N LYS A 53 0.86 1.62 5.83
CA LYS A 53 0.36 0.89 6.98
C LYS A 53 -0.98 0.27 6.61
N LEU A 54 -1.09 -1.05 6.73
CA LEU A 54 -2.30 -1.80 6.44
C LEU A 54 -3.09 -2.01 7.73
N PHE A 55 -4.39 -1.72 7.66
CA PHE A 55 -5.34 -1.98 8.72
C PHE A 55 -6.50 -2.83 8.20
N ILE A 56 -6.91 -3.81 8.99
CA ILE A 56 -8.13 -4.60 8.74
C ILE A 56 -8.95 -4.57 10.02
N ASN A 57 -10.21 -4.19 9.92
CA ASN A 57 -11.13 -4.08 11.05
C ASN A 57 -10.52 -3.29 12.23
N ASN A 58 -9.90 -2.14 11.89
CA ASN A 58 -9.23 -1.22 12.81
C ASN A 58 -7.96 -1.76 13.50
N GLN A 59 -7.51 -2.98 13.18
CA GLN A 59 -6.26 -3.54 13.69
C GLN A 59 -5.11 -3.28 12.73
N LEU A 60 -3.94 -2.88 13.25
CA LEU A 60 -2.72 -2.76 12.44
C LEU A 60 -2.25 -4.16 12.07
N VAL A 61 -2.15 -4.42 10.76
CA VAL A 61 -1.82 -5.74 10.21
C VAL A 61 -0.36 -5.81 9.78
N GLU A 62 0.11 -4.83 9.01
CA GLU A 62 1.43 -4.83 8.39
C GLU A 62 1.93 -3.40 8.13
N VAL A 63 3.25 -3.22 8.11
CA VAL A 63 3.90 -1.95 7.72
C VAL A 63 4.95 -2.24 6.64
N GLY A 64 4.71 -1.71 5.45
CA GLY A 64 5.54 -2.02 4.29
C GLY A 64 5.66 -0.87 3.29
N PRO A 65 5.94 -1.19 2.01
CA PRO A 65 6.60 -2.43 1.64
C PRO A 65 7.97 -2.54 2.32
N ARG A 66 8.58 -3.74 2.30
CA ARG A 66 10.01 -3.85 2.62
C ARG A 66 10.80 -2.85 1.75
N LYS A 67 11.87 -2.28 2.32
CA LYS A 67 12.68 -1.28 1.62
C LYS A 67 13.28 -1.92 0.35
N GLY A 68 12.82 -1.44 -0.80
CA GLY A 68 13.38 -1.70 -2.13
C GLY A 68 14.66 -0.92 -2.39
N ASP A 69 15.27 -1.18 -3.54
CA ASP A 69 16.30 -0.33 -4.14
C ASP A 69 15.81 0.19 -5.50
N HIS A 70 16.68 0.84 -6.28
CA HIS A 70 16.33 1.35 -7.61
C HIS A 70 15.90 0.26 -8.62
N GLN A 71 16.19 -1.02 -8.33
CA GLN A 71 15.95 -2.15 -9.23
C GLN A 71 14.86 -3.09 -8.71
N VAL A 72 14.65 -3.13 -7.39
CA VAL A 72 13.74 -4.09 -6.74
C VAL A 72 12.57 -3.40 -6.07
N TRP A 73 11.37 -3.66 -6.57
CA TRP A 73 10.11 -3.31 -5.93
C TRP A 73 9.55 -4.50 -5.15
N TYR A 74 9.34 -4.34 -3.85
CA TYR A 74 8.79 -5.42 -3.04
C TYR A 74 7.26 -5.42 -3.05
N LEU A 75 6.71 -6.61 -3.27
CA LEU A 75 5.31 -6.95 -3.05
C LEU A 75 5.26 -7.83 -1.81
N ASP A 76 4.63 -7.32 -0.74
CA ASP A 76 4.47 -8.11 0.47
C ASP A 76 3.31 -9.09 0.29
N LYS A 77 3.50 -10.31 0.81
CA LYS A 77 2.45 -11.31 0.98
C LYS A 77 2.13 -11.41 2.46
N VAL A 78 0.94 -10.94 2.83
CA VAL A 78 0.53 -10.78 4.22
C VAL A 78 -0.53 -11.81 4.55
N ASN A 79 -0.29 -12.65 5.57
CA ASN A 79 -1.33 -13.52 6.09
C ASN A 79 -2.32 -12.68 6.91
N ILE A 80 -3.54 -12.54 6.39
CA ILE A 80 -4.60 -11.73 6.98
C ILE A 80 -5.66 -12.56 7.71
N GLN A 81 -5.49 -13.88 7.77
CA GLN A 81 -6.53 -14.82 8.25
C GLN A 81 -7.08 -14.44 9.63
N LYS A 82 -6.21 -14.02 10.55
CA LYS A 82 -6.60 -13.66 11.92
C LYS A 82 -7.30 -12.30 12.07
N TYR A 83 -7.37 -11.50 11.01
CA TYR A 83 -7.92 -10.14 11.04
C TYR A 83 -9.26 -10.01 10.32
N ILE A 84 -9.68 -11.05 9.59
CA ILE A 84 -10.92 -11.09 8.83
C ILE A 84 -11.97 -11.95 9.55
N CYS A 85 -13.24 -11.64 9.32
CA CYS A 85 -14.38 -12.36 9.90
C CYS A 85 -15.50 -12.60 8.87
N PRO A 86 -16.42 -13.54 9.10
CA PRO A 86 -17.68 -13.61 8.37
C PRO A 86 -18.44 -12.28 8.43
N GLY A 87 -18.97 -11.83 7.29
CA GLY A 87 -19.68 -10.56 7.16
C GLY A 87 -18.86 -9.43 6.56
N GLU A 88 -19.16 -8.19 6.96
CA GLU A 88 -18.47 -7.00 6.47
C GLU A 88 -17.10 -6.84 7.15
N ASN A 89 -16.07 -6.64 6.33
CA ASN A 89 -14.72 -6.34 6.76
C ASN A 89 -14.29 -5.00 6.15
N ILE A 90 -13.56 -4.21 6.92
CA ILE A 90 -13.03 -2.92 6.48
C ILE A 90 -11.52 -3.05 6.30
N PHE A 91 -11.06 -2.84 5.07
CA PHE A 91 -9.65 -2.72 4.73
C PHE A 91 -9.32 -1.24 4.61
N ALA A 92 -8.29 -0.78 5.30
CA ALA A 92 -7.80 0.58 5.21
C ALA A 92 -6.28 0.59 5.06
N VAL A 93 -5.77 1.53 4.26
CA VAL A 93 -4.34 1.66 4.02
C VAL A 93 -3.97 3.14 4.11
N ALA A 94 -3.02 3.46 4.97
CA ALA A 94 -2.39 4.78 5.00
C ALA A 94 -1.10 4.72 4.18
N VAL A 95 -1.02 5.45 3.07
CA VAL A 95 0.14 5.48 2.18
C VAL A 95 0.88 6.80 2.35
N LEU A 96 2.15 6.71 2.74
CA LEU A 96 3.08 7.83 2.76
C LEU A 96 3.91 7.81 1.48
N ARG A 97 3.74 8.84 0.65
CA ARG A 97 4.56 9.12 -0.51
C ARG A 97 5.60 10.17 -0.15
N TYR A 98 6.88 9.89 -0.41
CA TYR A 98 7.97 10.85 -0.24
C TYR A 98 8.17 11.70 -1.50
N PRO A 99 8.78 12.90 -1.38
CA PRO A 99 9.23 13.68 -2.53
C PRO A 99 10.15 12.90 -3.46
N LEU A 100 10.22 13.30 -4.73
CA LEU A 100 11.19 12.76 -5.68
C LEU A 100 12.62 13.24 -5.39
N GLU A 101 12.75 14.46 -4.89
CA GLU A 101 14.03 15.04 -4.48
C GLU A 101 14.54 14.32 -3.23
N GLN A 102 15.66 13.59 -3.37
CA GLN A 102 16.22 12.79 -2.29
C GLN A 102 16.54 13.62 -1.03
N GLU A 103 16.96 14.87 -1.21
CA GLU A 103 17.30 15.79 -0.12
C GLU A 103 16.09 16.23 0.71
N LYS A 104 14.89 16.20 0.14
CA LYS A 104 13.62 16.53 0.83
C LYS A 104 12.89 15.30 1.35
N GLY A 105 13.33 14.11 0.94
CA GLY A 105 12.73 12.84 1.30
C GLY A 105 13.56 12.05 2.31
N ASN A 106 13.27 10.75 2.38
CA ASN A 106 14.13 9.82 3.09
C ASN A 106 15.19 9.30 2.10
N TYR A 107 16.47 9.67 2.29
CA TYR A 107 17.61 9.26 1.43
C TYR A 107 17.67 7.76 1.12
N SER A 108 17.12 6.95 2.02
CA SER A 108 17.10 5.50 1.91
C SER A 108 15.91 4.95 1.11
N VAL A 109 15.05 5.78 0.52
CA VAL A 109 13.82 5.33 -0.16
C VAL A 109 13.77 5.88 -1.58
N PHE A 110 13.87 4.99 -2.57
CA PHE A 110 13.83 5.34 -3.98
C PHE A 110 12.39 5.42 -4.51
N ARG A 111 12.17 6.28 -5.51
CA ARG A 111 10.85 6.62 -6.08
C ARG A 111 10.88 6.46 -7.59
N THR A 112 9.74 6.13 -8.19
CA THR A 112 9.53 6.24 -9.64
C THR A 112 8.64 7.43 -9.97
N GLU A 113 8.82 8.02 -11.15
CA GLU A 113 7.85 8.93 -11.75
C GLU A 113 6.60 8.20 -12.27
#